data_AF-A0A378Y1B1-F1
#
_entry.id   AF-A0A378Y1B1-F1
#
_cell.length_a   1.000
_cell.length_b   1.000
_cell.length_c   1.000
_cell.angle_alpha   90.00
_cell.angle_beta   90.00
_cell.angle_gamma   90.00
#
_symmetry.space_group_name_H-M   'P 1'
#
loop_
_entity.id
_entity.type
_entity.pdbx_description
1 polymer ?
#
loop_
_entity_poly.entity_id
_entity_poly.type
_entity_poly.pdbx_seq_one_letter_code
_entity_poly.pdbx_strand_id
1 'polypeptide(L)' 'MNPQAMQEAMTLMEKAKKYDELIAFPERDCELRCSFCGKSQSEVDKMVTAKNICICNECIGLCAEILAEDDHGGFNTKE' A
#
# COMPACT_ATOMS: atom_id res chain seq x y z
N MET A 1 41.62 4.97 -27.03
CA MET A 1 40.22 4.83 -26.56
C MET A 1 39.48 3.99 -27.57
N ASN A 2 38.93 2.86 -27.15
CA ASN A 2 38.24 1.94 -28.06
C ASN A 2 36.83 2.48 -28.36
N PRO A 3 36.46 2.75 -29.62
CA PRO A 3 35.12 3.23 -29.97
C PRO A 3 34.02 2.24 -29.55
N GLN A 4 34.30 0.94 -29.47
CA GLN A 4 33.34 -0.04 -28.99
C GLN A 4 33.04 0.09 -27.49
N ALA A 5 34.05 0.38 -26.67
CA ALA A 5 33.86 0.53 -25.23
C ALA A 5 32.92 1.70 -24.88
N MET A 6 32.92 2.76 -25.70
CA MET A 6 31.97 3.87 -25.56
C MET A 6 30.54 3.48 -25.98
N GLN A 7 30.40 2.65 -27.03
CA GLN A 7 29.11 2.14 -27.47
C GLN A 7 28.48 1.22 -26.41
N GLU A 8 29.29 0.36 -25.79
CA GLU A 8 28.87 -0.56 -24.73
C GLU A 8 28.44 0.20 -23.47
N ALA A 9 29.16 1.27 -23.12
CA ALA A 9 28.81 2.13 -21.98
C ALA A 9 27.45 2.84 -22.17
N MET A 10 27.14 3.34 -23.36
CA MET A 10 25.82 3.94 -23.65
C MET A 10 24.69 2.89 -23.57
N THR A 11 24.92 1.71 -24.16
CA THR A 11 23.95 0.60 -24.14
C THR A 11 23.67 0.08 -22.73
N LEU A 12 24.70 0.09 -21.85
CA LEU A 12 24.56 -0.30 -20.44
C LEU A 12 23.69 0.69 -19.66
N MET A 13 23.85 1.99 -19.91
CA MET A 13 23.04 3.05 -19.29
C MET A 13 21.57 2.98 -19.73
N GLU A 14 21.29 2.63 -20.99
CA GLU A 14 19.93 2.41 -21.49
C GLU A 14 19.25 1.20 -20.84
N LYS A 15 20.00 0.10 -20.63
CA LYS A 15 19.49 -1.05 -19.87
C LYS A 15 19.22 -0.71 -18.41
N ALA A 16 20.07 0.12 -17.78
CA ALA A 16 19.87 0.55 -16.40
C ALA A 16 18.56 1.33 -16.22
N LYS A 17 18.16 2.18 -17.18
CA LYS A 17 16.85 2.86 -17.16
C LYS A 17 15.68 1.88 -17.23
N LYS A 18 15.81 0.80 -18.01
CA LYS A 18 14.79 -0.26 -18.08
C LYS A 18 14.65 -1.01 -16.74
N TYR A 19 15.74 -1.21 -16.01
CA TYR A 19 15.68 -1.81 -14.68
C TYR A 19 15.10 -0.84 -13.66
N ASP A 20 15.42 0.45 -13.74
CA ASP A 20 14.81 1.50 -12.91
C ASP A 20 13.27 1.53 -13.07
N GLU A 21 12.76 1.36 -14.30
CA GLU A 21 11.32 1.23 -14.58
C GLU A 21 10.68 -0.04 -13.96
N LEU A 22 11.46 -1.09 -13.71
CA LEU A 22 11.02 -2.32 -13.03
C LEU A 22 11.09 -2.22 -11.49
N ILE A 23 11.83 -1.23 -10.96
CA ILE A 23 11.87 -0.88 -9.54
C ILE A 23 11.15 0.46 -9.28
N ALA A 24 10.35 0.92 -10.24
CA ALA A 24 9.30 1.88 -9.96
C ALA A 24 8.27 1.18 -9.07
N PHE A 25 8.51 1.18 -7.75
CA PHE A 25 7.39 1.20 -6.82
C PHE A 25 6.61 2.46 -7.21
N PRO A 26 5.40 2.34 -7.77
CA PRO A 26 4.63 3.51 -8.10
C PRO A 26 4.28 4.21 -6.78
N GLU A 27 5.11 5.17 -6.37
CA GLU A 27 4.79 6.16 -5.35
C GLU A 27 3.76 7.17 -5.90
N ARG A 28 2.74 6.68 -6.61
CA ARG A 28 1.72 7.50 -7.25
C ARG A 28 0.36 6.99 -6.80
N ASP A 29 -0.10 7.59 -5.70
CA ASP A 29 -1.49 7.69 -5.30
C ASP A 29 -2.33 6.45 -5.59
N CYS A 30 -1.90 5.29 -5.09
CA CYS A 30 -2.88 4.25 -4.80
C CYS A 30 -3.65 4.80 -3.61
N GLU A 31 -4.79 5.45 -3.89
CA GLU A 31 -5.64 6.13 -2.93
C GLU A 31 -5.65 5.30 -1.64
N LEU A 32 -4.98 5.80 -0.60
CA LEU A 32 -4.85 5.10 0.66
C LEU A 32 -6.26 5.00 1.24
N ARG A 33 -6.91 3.88 0.92
CA ARG A 33 -8.32 3.61 1.16
C ARG A 33 -8.40 2.47 2.13
N CYS A 34 -9.23 2.63 3.15
CA CYS A 34 -9.46 1.56 4.11
C CYS A 34 -10.07 0.34 3.40
N SER A 35 -9.46 -0.83 3.58
CA SER A 35 -9.94 -2.08 2.98
C SER A 35 -11.28 -2.56 3.55
N PHE A 36 -11.74 -1.97 4.67
CA PHE A 36 -12.98 -2.36 5.34
C PHE A 36 -14.15 -1.43 4.99
N CYS A 37 -13.94 -0.11 5.04
CA CYS A 37 -14.99 0.88 4.79
C CYS A 37 -14.85 1.66 3.47
N GLY A 38 -13.72 1.52 2.75
CA GLY A 38 -13.46 2.19 1.48
C GLY A 38 -13.07 3.67 1.57
N LYS A 39 -13.13 4.27 2.78
CA LYS A 39 -12.79 5.68 3.02
C LYS A 39 -11.33 5.97 2.72
N SER A 40 -11.08 7.12 2.08
CA SER A 40 -9.72 7.62 1.80
C SER A 40 -9.07 8.22 3.05
N GLN A 41 -7.74 8.37 3.03
CA GLN A 41 -6.98 9.02 4.12
C GLN A 41 -7.50 10.42 4.49
N SER A 42 -8.04 11.17 3.53
CA SER A 42 -8.63 12.51 3.79
C SER A 42 -9.96 12.48 4.54
N GLU A 43 -10.65 11.32 4.59
CA GLU A 43 -11.96 11.16 5.22
C GLU A 43 -11.89 10.65 6.67
N VAL A 44 -10.68 10.31 7.15
CA VAL A 44 -10.47 9.69 8.45
C VAL A 44 -9.39 10.43 9.23
N ASP A 45 -9.51 10.46 10.56
CA ASP A 45 -8.55 11.14 11.43
C ASP A 45 -7.18 10.46 11.39
N LYS A 46 -7.18 9.11 11.38
CA LYS A 46 -5.96 8.30 11.31
C LYS A 46 -6.16 7.09 10.42
N MET A 47 -5.16 6.82 9.61
CA MET A 47 -5.08 5.61 8.79
C MET A 47 -3.77 4.88 9.09
N VAL A 48 -3.88 3.57 9.33
CA VAL A 48 -2.75 2.68 9.55
C VAL A 48 -2.52 1.88 8.29
N THR A 49 -1.33 1.98 7.73
CA THR A 49 -0.91 1.23 6.55
C THR A 49 0.12 0.18 6.96
N ALA A 50 -0.18 -1.09 6.69
CA ALA A 50 0.73 -2.21 6.90
C ALA A 50 0.93 -2.94 5.57
N LYS A 51 2.15 -2.90 5.03
CA LYS A 51 2.48 -3.44 3.70
C LYS A 51 1.54 -2.90 2.61
N ASN A 52 0.59 -3.72 2.15
CA ASN A 52 -0.39 -3.43 1.09
C ASN A 52 -1.84 -3.30 1.63
N ILE A 53 -2.02 -3.24 2.95
CA ILE A 53 -3.35 -3.16 3.60
C ILE A 53 -3.45 -1.83 4.35
N CYS A 54 -4.60 -1.17 4.21
CA CYS A 54 -4.89 0.08 4.91
C CYS A 54 -6.15 -0.09 5.78
N ILE A 55 -6.10 0.36 7.02
CA ILE A 55 -7.23 0.34 7.96
C ILE A 55 -7.35 1.70 8.67
N CYS A 56 -8.56 2.25 8.78
CA CYS A 56 -8.79 3.51 9.48
C CYS A 56 -9.06 3.31 10.98
N ASN A 57 -8.92 4.37 11.77
CA ASN A 57 -9.16 4.35 13.21
C ASN A 57 -10.58 3.91 13.61
N GLU A 58 -11.59 4.27 12.82
CA GLU A 58 -12.98 3.86 13.07
C GLU A 58 -13.12 2.34 12.94
N CYS A 59 -12.58 1.75 11.87
CA CYS A 59 -12.61 0.30 11.68
C CYS A 59 -11.79 -0.45 12.72
N ILE A 60 -10.65 0.10 13.16
CA ILE A 60 -9.88 -0.47 14.28
C ILE A 60 -10.73 -0.50 15.55
N GLY A 61 -11.45 0.60 15.86
CA GLY A 61 -12.35 0.68 17.00
C GLY A 61 -13.44 -0.38 16.95
N LEU A 62 -14.16 -0.44 15.83
CA LEU A 62 -15.23 -1.42 15.63
C LEU A 62 -14.71 -2.87 15.72
N CYS A 63 -13.58 -3.17 15.10
CA CYS A 63 -12.96 -4.49 15.22
C CYS A 63 -12.54 -4.79 16.66
N ALA A 64 -11.99 -3.81 17.38
CA ALA A 64 -11.59 -3.99 18.78
C ALA A 64 -12.78 -4.21 19.70
N GLU A 65 -13.92 -3.54 19.47
CA GLU A 65 -15.17 -3.76 20.18
C GLU A 65 -15.69 -5.19 19.95
N ILE A 66 -15.77 -5.63 18.68
CA ILE A 66 -16.19 -6.99 18.33
C ILE A 66 -15.27 -8.05 18.96
N LEU A 67 -13.95 -7.82 18.93
CA LEU A 67 -12.97 -8.73 19.52
C LEU A 67 -13.03 -8.75 21.06
N ALA A 68 -13.34 -7.63 21.68
CA ALA A 68 -13.54 -7.54 23.13
C ALA A 68 -14.84 -8.22 23.57
N GLU A 69 -15.86 -8.24 22.71
CA GLU A 69 -17.12 -8.97 22.94
C GLU A 69 -16.98 -10.50 22.78
N ASP A 70 -15.95 -11.00 22.08
CA ASP A 70 -15.78 -12.45 21.80
C ASP A 70 -15.27 -13.28 23.01
N ASP A 71 -14.81 -12.65 24.11
CA ASP A 71 -14.61 -13.36 25.40
C ASP A 71 -15.96 -13.83 26.01
N HIS A 72 -17.07 -13.26 25.53
CA HIS A 72 -18.44 -13.68 25.80
C HIS A 72 -19.30 -13.66 24.52
N GLY A 73 -18.95 -14.52 23.56
CA GLY A 73 -19.69 -14.87 22.33
C GLY A 73 -20.96 -14.09 21.98
N GLY A 74 -20.91 -13.34 20.87
CA GLY A 74 -22.10 -12.69 20.29
C GLY A 74 -21.86 -12.12 18.88
N PHE A 75 -22.12 -12.93 17.85
CA PHE A 75 -22.17 -12.49 16.46
C PHE A 75 -23.43 -11.63 16.21
N ASN A 76 -23.27 -10.30 16.17
CA ASN A 76 -24.33 -9.41 15.70
C ASN A 76 -24.33 -9.34 14.16
N THR A 77 -24.89 -10.39 13.52
CA THR A 77 -25.51 -10.25 12.20
C THR A 77 -26.57 -9.17 12.30
N LYS A 78 -26.37 -8.06 11.61
CA LYS A 78 -27.46 -7.17 11.23
C LYS A 78 -27.54 -7.16 9.71
N GLU A 79 -28.74 -7.53 9.27
CA GLU A 79 -29.26 -7.63 7.90
C GLU A 79 -29.16 -6.31 7.13
#